data_AF-A0A069P1K3-F1
#
_entry.id   AF-A0A069P1K3-F1
#
_cell.length_a   1.000
_cell.length_b   1.000
_cell.length_c   1.000
_cell.angle_alpha   90.00
_cell.angle_beta   90.00
_cell.angle_gamma   90.00
#
_symmetry.space_group_name_H-M   'P 1'
#
loop_
_entity.id
_entity.type
_entity.pdbx_description
1 polymer ?
#
loop_
_entity_poly.entity_id
_entity_poly.type
_entity_poly.pdbx_seq_one_letter_code
_entity_poly.pdbx_strand_id
1 'polypeptide(L)'
;MRIRFIEDGNFSRWVRTGLLVVGILVMYVAYKYIPPAPFGGFVLLVGLGIAALGGYASRAHMLKIRPFDNSYKKARKSYEMKDEEQDKS
;
A
#
# COMPACT_ATOMS: atom_id res chain seq x y z
N MET A 1 6.72 14.06 16.78
CA MET A 1 6.80 13.33 15.49
C MET A 1 5.45 13.38 14.80
N ARG A 2 5.35 13.94 13.58
CA ARG A 2 4.14 13.78 12.73
C ARG A 2 4.25 12.44 12.01
N ILE A 3 3.35 11.50 12.32
CA ILE A 3 3.29 10.21 11.63
C ILE A 3 2.80 10.48 10.21
N ARG A 4 3.69 10.33 9.22
CA ARG A 4 3.31 10.38 7.80
C ARG A 4 2.98 8.98 7.34
N PHE A 5 1.71 8.76 6.99
CA PHE A 5 1.25 7.46 6.49
C PHE A 5 1.70 7.20 5.04
N ILE A 6 1.86 8.27 4.26
CA ILE A 6 2.27 8.23 2.86
C ILE A 6 3.57 9.03 2.72
N GLU A 7 4.56 8.43 2.10
CA GLU A 7 5.87 8.99 1.83
C GLU A 7 6.29 8.58 0.42
N ASP A 8 6.69 9.56 -0.41
CA ASP A 8 7.05 9.36 -1.82
C ASP A 8 5.98 8.61 -2.65
N GLY A 9 4.70 8.91 -2.41
CA GLY A 9 3.58 8.32 -3.17
C GLY A 9 3.36 6.83 -2.92
N ASN A 10 3.92 6.26 -1.85
CA ASN A 10 3.59 4.93 -1.33
C ASN A 10 3.44 5.01 0.21
N PHE A 11 3.02 3.92 0.86
CA PHE A 11 3.04 3.83 2.31
C PHE A 11 4.46 4.08 2.85
N SER A 12 4.57 4.77 3.98
CA SER A 12 5.88 5.00 4.61
C SER A 12 6.52 3.68 5.03
N ARG A 13 7.85 3.68 5.18
CA ARG A 13 8.61 2.46 5.54
C ARG A 13 8.06 1.82 6.82
N TRP A 14 7.73 2.66 7.81
CA TRP A 14 7.15 2.24 9.08
C TRP A 14 5.77 1.61 8.93
N VAL A 15 4.90 2.17 8.08
CA VAL A 15 3.56 1.62 7.84
C VAL A 15 3.65 0.25 7.16
N ARG A 16 4.55 0.10 6.16
CA ARG A 16 4.77 -1.18 5.47
C ARG A 16 5.27 -2.27 6.41
N THR A 17 6.29 -1.96 7.21
CA THR A 17 6.82 -2.91 8.21
C THR A 17 5.77 -3.20 9.29
N GLY A 18 5.02 -2.19 9.73
CA GLY A 18 3.94 -2.33 10.70
C GLY A 18 2.84 -3.28 10.23
N LEU A 19 2.34 -3.11 9.00
CA LEU A 19 1.36 -4.01 8.38
C LEU A 19 1.85 -5.47 8.39
N LEU A 20 3.11 -5.69 8.02
CA LEU A 20 3.68 -7.04 7.99
C LEU A 20 3.73 -7.66 9.40
N VAL A 21 4.27 -6.93 10.38
CA VAL A 21 4.37 -7.39 11.77
C VAL A 21 3.00 -7.64 12.39
N VAL A 22 2.05 -6.71 12.20
CA VAL A 22 0.68 -6.83 12.71
C VAL A 22 -0.03 -8.03 12.08
N GLY A 23 0.11 -8.24 10.77
CA GLY A 23 -0.48 -9.40 10.09
C GLY A 23 0.03 -10.73 10.66
N ILE A 24 1.35 -10.85 10.85
CA ILE A 24 1.96 -12.04 11.48
C ILE A 24 1.45 -12.22 12.92
N LEU A 25 1.35 -11.14 13.69
CA LEU A 25 0.89 -11.20 15.07
C LEU A 25 -0.58 -11.67 15.16
N VAL A 26 -1.43 -11.18 14.26
CA VAL A 26 -2.83 -11.63 14.14
C VAL A 26 -2.89 -13.12 13.78
N MET A 27 -2.04 -13.58 12.85
CA MET A 27 -1.96 -15.01 12.51
C MET A 27 -1.52 -15.86 13.70
N TYR A 28 -0.52 -15.41 14.48
CA TYR A 28 -0.06 -16.10 15.68
C TYR A 28 -1.15 -16.21 16.74
N VAL A 29 -1.87 -15.10 16.99
CA VAL A 29 -2.99 -15.07 17.94
C VAL A 29 -4.11 -15.99 17.49
N ALA A 30 -4.47 -15.96 16.20
CA ALA A 30 -5.49 -16.82 15.62
C ALA A 30 -5.14 -18.30 15.79
N TYR A 31 -3.90 -18.68 15.48
CA TYR A 31 -3.43 -20.06 15.59
C TYR A 31 -3.39 -20.55 17.05
N LYS A 32 -2.95 -19.70 17.98
CA LYS A 32 -2.73 -20.11 19.38
C LYS A 32 -3.99 -20.09 20.24
N TYR A 33 -4.89 -19.13 20.02
CA TYR A 33 -5.99 -18.86 20.95
C TYR A 33 -7.38 -19.10 20.36
N ILE A 34 -7.52 -19.24 19.04
CA ILE A 34 -8.84 -19.38 18.40
C ILE A 34 -9.01 -20.81 17.88
N PRO A 35 -10.08 -21.52 18.28
CA PRO A 35 -10.42 -22.81 17.69
C PRO A 35 -10.55 -22.70 16.16
N PRO A 36 -10.05 -23.69 15.40
CA PRO A 36 -9.91 -23.59 13.95
C PRO A 36 -11.24 -23.42 13.20
N ALA A 37 -12.36 -23.86 13.78
CA ALA A 37 -13.69 -23.68 13.21
C ALA A 37 -14.66 -23.05 14.22
N PRO A 38 -15.57 -22.16 13.78
CA PRO A 38 -15.71 -21.58 12.42
C PRO A 38 -14.95 -20.25 12.22
N PHE A 39 -14.47 -19.61 13.30
CA PHE A 39 -13.90 -18.27 13.24
C PHE A 39 -12.36 -18.23 13.12
N GLY A 40 -11.64 -19.24 13.62
CA GLY A 40 -10.17 -19.25 13.62
C GLY A 40 -9.57 -19.16 12.22
N GLY A 41 -10.11 -19.93 11.26
CA GLY A 41 -9.69 -19.85 9.86
C GLY A 41 -9.89 -18.46 9.24
N PHE A 42 -11.01 -17.79 9.52
CA PHE A 42 -11.28 -16.45 9.02
C PHE A 42 -10.29 -15.42 9.57
N VAL A 43 -10.01 -15.45 10.88
CA VAL A 43 -9.05 -14.53 11.50
C VAL A 43 -7.63 -14.77 10.98
N LEU A 44 -7.26 -16.03 10.71
CA LEU A 44 -6.00 -16.37 10.06
C LEU A 44 -5.90 -15.75 8.65
N LEU A 45 -6.96 -15.84 7.84
CA LEU A 45 -7.01 -15.24 6.51
C LEU A 45 -6.93 -13.72 6.55
N VAL A 46 -7.55 -13.08 7.54
CA VAL A 46 -7.43 -11.63 7.77
C VAL A 46 -5.98 -11.26 8.09
N GLY A 47 -5.33 -11.98 9.01
CA GLY A 47 -3.91 -11.77 9.33
C GLY A 47 -3.00 -11.93 8.12
N LEU A 48 -3.26 -12.94 7.28
CA LEU A 48 -2.56 -13.17 6.03
C LEU A 48 -2.75 -12.01 5.04
N GLY A 49 -3.99 -11.51 4.87
CA GLY A 49 -4.28 -10.38 4.00
C GLY A 49 -3.54 -9.11 4.43
N ILE A 50 -3.52 -8.82 5.73
CA ILE A 50 -2.79 -7.68 6.30
C ILE A 50 -1.28 -7.81 6.04
N ALA A 51 -0.70 -8.99 6.28
CA ALA A 51 0.72 -9.25 6.03
C ALA A 51 1.07 -9.12 4.54
N ALA A 52 0.22 -9.65 3.66
CA ALA A 52 0.36 -9.56 2.22
C ALA A 52 0.35 -8.10 1.75
N LEU A 53 -0.59 -7.27 2.23
CA LEU A 53 -0.64 -5.84 1.91
C LEU A 53 0.66 -5.11 2.29
N GLY A 54 1.20 -5.39 3.49
CA GLY A 54 2.51 -4.86 3.90
C GLY A 54 3.66 -5.29 2.99
N GLY A 55 3.69 -6.59 2.63
CA GLY A 55 4.69 -7.16 1.73
C GLY A 55 4.63 -6.62 0.29
N TYR A 56 3.43 -6.54 -0.29
CA TYR A 56 3.23 -5.99 -1.63
C TYR A 56 3.54 -4.49 -1.69
N ALA A 57 3.16 -3.73 -0.67
CA ALA A 57 3.55 -2.32 -0.58
C ALA A 57 5.08 -2.15 -0.51
N SER A 58 5.79 -3.05 0.18
CA SER A 58 7.25 -3.07 0.20
C SER A 58 7.85 -3.37 -1.18
N ARG A 59 7.33 -4.37 -1.90
CA ARG A 59 7.76 -4.66 -3.28
C ARG A 59 7.46 -3.53 -4.25
N ALA A 60 6.30 -2.89 -4.15
CA ALA A 60 5.94 -1.74 -4.98
C ALA A 60 6.96 -0.60 -4.82
N HIS A 61 7.42 -0.34 -3.60
CA HIS A 61 8.48 0.64 -3.37
C HIS A 61 9.82 0.22 -3.98
N MET A 62 10.20 -1.06 -3.89
CA MET A 62 11.42 -1.56 -4.56
C MET A 62 11.36 -1.37 -6.07
N LEU A 63 10.17 -1.54 -6.66
CA LEU A 63 9.91 -1.32 -8.08
C LEU A 63 9.67 0.16 -8.43
N LYS A 64 9.86 1.09 -7.48
CA LYS A 64 9.58 2.53 -7.63
C LYS A 64 8.15 2.85 -8.10
N ILE A 65 7.21 1.95 -7.85
CA ILE A 65 5.80 2.16 -8.12
C ILE A 65 5.24 3.03 -7.00
N ARG A 66 4.71 4.19 -7.38
CA ARG A 66 4.17 5.19 -6.46
C ARG A 66 2.67 5.36 -6.70
N PRO A 67 1.82 4.46 -6.17
CA PRO A 67 0.40 4.43 -6.47
C PRO A 67 -0.36 5.69 -6.03
N PHE A 68 0.17 6.42 -5.06
CA PHE A 68 -0.41 7.65 -4.52
C PHE A 68 0.35 8.92 -4.98
N ASP A 69 1.23 8.82 -5.98
CA ASP A 69 1.92 9.98 -6.51
C ASP A 69 1.07 10.74 -7.54
N ASN A 70 1.23 12.06 -7.57
CA ASN A 70 0.47 12.96 -8.43
C ASN A 70 1.16 13.19 -9.80
N SER A 71 2.27 12.49 -10.07
CA SER A 71 3.04 12.58 -11.32
C SER A 71 2.16 12.33 -12.56
N TYR A 72 1.16 11.46 -12.48
CA TYR A 72 0.23 11.21 -13.58
C TYR A 72 -0.57 12.47 -13.97
N LYS A 73 -1.05 13.26 -12.99
CA LYS A 73 -1.77 14.51 -13.28
C LYS A 73 -0.87 15.55 -13.94
N LYS A 74 0.42 15.58 -13.56
CA LYS A 74 1.40 16.50 -14.17
C LYS A 74 1.72 16.10 -15.62
N ALA A 75 1.85 14.81 -15.89
CA ALA A 75 2.03 14.29 -17.26
C ALA A 75 0.80 14.61 -18.14
N ARG A 76 -0.42 14.39 -17.65
CA ARG A 76 -1.66 14.73 -18.39
C ARG A 76 -1.74 16.21 -18.77
N LYS A 77 -1.44 17.11 -17.83
CA LYS A 77 -1.43 18.56 -18.11
C LYS A 77 -0.41 18.98 -19.17
N SER A 78 0.72 18.27 -19.29
CA SER A 78 1.72 18.59 -20.32
C SER A 78 1.27 18.26 -21.74
N TYR A 79 0.28 17.37 -21.91
CA TYR A 79 -0.37 17.15 -23.20
C TYR A 79 -1.40 18.25 -23.50
N GLU A 80 -2.20 18.65 -22.51
CA GLU A 80 -3.19 19.73 -22.67
C GLU A 80 -2.56 21.07 -23.08
N MET A 81 -1.35 21.40 -22.58
CA MET A 81 -0.65 22.64 -22.97
C MET A 81 -0.10 22.64 -24.41
N LYS A 82 0.09 21.47 -25.03
CA LYS A 82 0.62 21.39 -26.41
C LYS A 82 -0.45 21.63 -27.46
N ASP A 83 -1.70 21.29 -27.15
CA ASP A 83 -2.82 21.48 -28.08
C ASP A 83 -3.20 22.98 -28.21
N GLU A 84 -2.99 23.79 -27.16
CA GLU A 84 -3.27 25.24 -27.18
C GLU A 84 -2.18 26.07 -27.91
N GLU A 85 -0.96 25.56 -28.06
CA GLU A 85 0.13 26.23 -28.80
C GLU A 85 0.11 25.92 -30.31
N GLN A 86 -0.52 24.82 -30.74
CA GLN A 86 -0.62 24.47 -32.17
C GLN A 86 -1.77 25.17 -32.92
N ASP A 87 -2.74 25.77 -32.22
CA ASP A 87 -3.89 26.49 -32.82
C ASP A 87 -3.63 28.00 -33.03
N LYS A 88 -2.40 28.47 -32.82
CA LYS A 88 -2.00 29.90 -32.95
C LYS A 88 -0.91 30.18 -34.00
N SER A 89 -0.74 29.32 -35.01
CA SER A 89 0.12 29.59 -36.18
C SER A 89 -0.68 29.62 -37.48
#